data_AF-A0A239KFD1-F1
#
_entry.id   AF-A0A239KFD1-F1
#
_cell.length_a   1.000
_cell.length_b   1.000
_cell.length_c   1.000
_cell.angle_alpha   90.00
_cell.angle_beta   90.00
_cell.angle_gamma   90.00
#
_symmetry.space_group_name_H-M   'P 1'
#
loop_
_entity.id
_entity.type
_entity.pdbx_description
1 polymer ?
#
loop_
_entity_poly.entity_id
_entity_poly.type
_entity_poly.pdbx_seq_one_letter_code
_entity_poly.pdbx_strand_id
1 'polypeptide(L)'
;MVDDIVRAGAAEEYWWSDPDMRALLHGLASDDPQSVTMGLSYLWGPFIECPNVFRPTVPAVRYVLALLGRQAGDDTKIRSPHGRLRPLRGHLLTWLGYVADEVGDVRVREFVELAGFSPLESPTSAWHAVRELRPQMYDAAAAFLDDPHPGVRLEAIAAAVVLVRVPELAVHRPHIAATARAFLDACTDPVRKRWAVEAFHEMGSAYVADQPVPTQPASDRIH
;
A
#
# COMPACT_ATOMS: atom_id res chain seq x y z
N MET A 1 -20.20 7.23 -19.15
CA MET A 1 -20.07 7.07 -17.68
C MET A 1 -18.72 6.42 -17.31
N VAL A 2 -17.67 6.73 -18.10
CA VAL A 2 -16.25 6.51 -17.78
C VAL A 2 -15.57 7.88 -17.55
N ASP A 3 -16.22 8.95 -18.03
CA ASP A 3 -15.72 10.32 -18.07
C ASP A 3 -15.74 11.04 -16.71
N ASP A 4 -16.55 10.61 -15.74
CA ASP A 4 -16.65 11.29 -14.45
C ASP A 4 -15.51 10.95 -13.48
N ILE A 5 -14.80 9.83 -13.70
CA ILE A 5 -13.58 9.48 -12.95
C ILE A 5 -12.40 10.34 -13.41
N VAL A 6 -12.40 10.76 -14.68
CA VAL A 6 -11.37 11.64 -15.27
C VAL A 6 -11.52 13.08 -14.76
N ARG A 7 -12.73 13.51 -14.39
CA ARG A 7 -13.01 14.91 -14.07
C ARG A 7 -12.60 15.37 -12.67
N ALA A 8 -12.33 14.44 -11.75
CA ALA A 8 -11.90 14.78 -10.38
C ALA A 8 -10.41 15.14 -10.25
N GLY A 9 -9.63 15.12 -11.35
CA GLY A 9 -8.19 15.35 -11.37
C GLY A 9 -7.72 16.67 -11.99
N ALA A 10 -8.62 17.64 -12.23
CA ALA A 10 -8.35 18.81 -13.09
C ALA A 10 -7.40 19.89 -12.49
N ALA A 11 -6.59 19.57 -11.47
CA ALA A 11 -5.64 20.54 -10.89
C ALA A 11 -4.21 20.00 -10.68
N GLU A 12 -3.85 18.80 -11.16
CA GLU A 12 -2.49 18.24 -11.01
C GLU A 12 -1.98 17.54 -12.29
N GLU A 13 -2.18 18.20 -13.43
CA GLU A 13 -2.14 17.61 -14.78
C GLU A 13 -0.73 17.32 -15.34
N TYR A 14 0.36 17.62 -14.64
CA TYR A 14 1.70 17.56 -15.27
C TYR A 14 2.36 16.17 -15.26
N TRP A 15 2.02 15.29 -14.31
CA TRP A 15 2.54 13.90 -14.25
C TRP A 15 1.48 12.83 -14.50
N TRP A 16 0.20 13.23 -14.56
CA TRP A 16 -0.88 12.40 -15.09
C TRP A 16 -0.78 12.19 -16.61
N SER A 17 0.10 12.94 -17.27
CA SER A 17 0.19 13.07 -18.72
C SER A 17 1.03 11.99 -19.41
N ASP A 18 1.60 11.04 -18.66
CA ASP A 18 2.25 9.88 -19.27
C ASP A 18 1.17 8.95 -19.88
N PRO A 19 1.02 8.92 -21.22
CA PRO A 19 0.01 8.10 -21.88
C PRO A 19 0.24 6.61 -21.63
N ASP A 20 1.51 6.23 -21.40
CA ASP A 20 1.90 4.84 -21.19
C ASP A 20 1.44 4.35 -19.81
N MET A 21 1.49 5.20 -18.78
CA MET A 21 0.95 4.87 -17.46
C MET A 21 -0.54 4.52 -17.52
N ARG A 22 -1.35 5.36 -18.16
CA ARG A 22 -2.81 5.12 -18.20
C ARG A 22 -3.11 3.86 -18.98
N ALA A 23 -2.46 3.66 -20.13
CA ALA A 23 -2.64 2.46 -20.93
C ALA A 23 -2.30 1.19 -20.15
N LEU A 24 -1.20 1.20 -19.38
CA LEU A 24 -0.77 0.06 -18.57
C LEU A 24 -1.71 -0.20 -17.39
N LEU A 25 -2.19 0.84 -16.70
CA LEU A 25 -3.20 0.67 -15.65
C LEU A 25 -4.52 0.16 -16.22
N HIS A 26 -4.97 0.67 -17.37
CA HIS A 26 -6.15 0.15 -18.07
C HIS A 26 -6.02 -1.32 -18.45
N GLY A 27 -4.81 -1.79 -18.75
CA GLY A 27 -4.51 -3.21 -18.99
C GLY A 27 -4.91 -4.13 -17.83
N LEU A 28 -4.95 -3.64 -16.59
CA LEU A 28 -5.38 -4.43 -15.42
C LEU A 28 -6.87 -4.84 -15.48
N ALA A 29 -7.70 -4.11 -16.22
CA ALA A 29 -9.11 -4.40 -16.39
C ALA A 29 -9.42 -5.09 -17.73
N SER A 30 -8.38 -5.54 -18.46
CA SER A 30 -8.49 -6.20 -19.76
C SER A 30 -8.83 -7.68 -19.60
N ASP A 31 -9.59 -8.22 -20.55
CA ASP A 31 -9.78 -9.68 -20.68
C ASP A 31 -8.53 -10.39 -21.25
N ASP A 32 -7.56 -9.63 -21.79
CA ASP A 32 -6.28 -10.16 -22.28
C ASP A 32 -5.29 -10.39 -21.12
N PRO A 33 -4.92 -11.65 -20.81
CA PRO A 33 -3.99 -11.96 -19.71
C PRO A 33 -2.61 -11.31 -19.88
N GLN A 34 -2.16 -11.05 -21.12
CA GLN A 34 -0.90 -10.37 -21.36
C GLN A 34 -0.97 -8.90 -20.93
N SER A 35 -2.03 -8.20 -21.33
CA SER A 35 -2.32 -6.83 -20.89
C SER A 35 -2.40 -6.72 -19.37
N VAL A 36 -3.08 -7.67 -18.69
CA VAL A 36 -3.15 -7.66 -17.22
C VAL A 36 -1.77 -7.90 -16.59
N THR A 37 -0.99 -8.82 -17.16
CA THR A 37 0.38 -9.10 -16.68
C THR A 37 1.28 -7.88 -16.84
N MET A 38 1.18 -7.15 -17.96
CA MET A 38 1.93 -5.91 -18.19
C MET A 38 1.51 -4.82 -17.19
N GLY A 39 0.21 -4.60 -17.02
CA GLY A 39 -0.31 -3.64 -16.04
C GLY A 39 0.11 -3.97 -14.61
N LEU A 40 0.07 -5.25 -14.23
CA LEU A 40 0.53 -5.71 -12.93
C LEU A 40 2.03 -5.49 -12.76
N SER A 41 2.83 -5.76 -13.79
CA SER A 41 4.29 -5.52 -13.75
C SER A 41 4.61 -4.05 -13.55
N TYR A 42 3.85 -3.17 -14.21
CA TYR A 42 4.02 -1.73 -14.10
C TYR A 42 3.69 -1.18 -12.71
N LEU A 43 2.80 -1.80 -11.94
CA LEU A 43 2.56 -1.39 -10.55
C LEU A 43 3.81 -1.52 -9.65
N TRP A 44 4.71 -2.45 -9.95
CA TRP A 44 5.89 -2.75 -9.11
C TRP A 44 7.16 -1.97 -9.48
N GLY A 45 7.18 -1.24 -10.60
CA GLY A 45 8.37 -0.49 -11.06
C GLY A 45 8.33 1.01 -10.69
N PRO A 46 7.66 1.85 -11.49
CA PRO A 46 7.75 3.32 -11.46
C PRO A 46 7.15 4.05 -10.25
N PHE A 47 6.39 3.38 -9.38
CA PHE A 47 5.67 4.08 -8.31
C PHE A 47 6.47 4.18 -7.00
N ILE A 48 7.39 3.23 -6.78
CA ILE A 48 8.11 3.06 -5.52
C ILE A 48 9.57 2.75 -5.85
N GLU A 49 10.45 3.74 -5.74
CA GLU A 49 11.89 3.52 -5.68
C GLU A 49 12.35 3.80 -4.26
N CYS A 50 12.58 2.75 -3.48
CA CYS A 50 13.01 2.88 -2.08
C CYS A 50 14.20 3.86 -1.98
N PRO A 51 14.13 4.89 -1.11
CA PRO A 51 13.13 5.07 -0.05
C PRO A 51 11.96 5.98 -0.41
N ASN A 52 11.67 6.30 -1.67
CA ASN A 52 10.73 7.33 -2.10
C ASN A 52 9.42 6.81 -2.76
N VAL A 53 8.35 7.58 -2.59
CA VAL A 53 7.05 7.38 -3.22
C VAL A 53 6.78 8.53 -4.19
N PHE A 54 6.53 8.21 -5.45
CA PHE A 54 6.32 9.23 -6.48
C PHE A 54 4.86 9.67 -6.57
N ARG A 55 4.63 10.89 -7.06
CA ARG A 55 3.27 11.47 -7.26
C ARG A 55 2.29 10.55 -7.99
N PRO A 56 2.71 9.78 -9.03
CA PRO A 56 1.80 8.85 -9.71
C PRO A 56 1.24 7.72 -8.82
N THR A 57 1.77 7.51 -7.62
CA THR A 57 1.28 6.46 -6.70
C THR A 57 -0.14 6.72 -6.22
N VAL A 58 -0.47 7.97 -5.89
CA VAL A 58 -1.81 8.36 -5.40
C VAL A 58 -2.91 7.90 -6.36
N PRO A 59 -2.82 8.16 -7.67
CA PRO A 59 -3.83 7.65 -8.58
C PRO A 59 -3.76 6.19 -8.93
N ALA A 60 -2.58 5.59 -8.96
CA ALA A 60 -2.49 4.14 -9.08
C ALA A 60 -3.24 3.46 -7.93
N VAL A 61 -3.11 3.97 -6.69
CA VAL A 61 -3.87 3.50 -5.53
C VAL A 61 -5.36 3.64 -5.76
N ARG A 62 -5.84 4.84 -6.14
CA ARG A 62 -7.28 5.06 -6.40
C ARG A 62 -7.82 4.14 -7.48
N TYR A 63 -7.06 3.92 -8.55
CA TYR A 63 -7.43 3.02 -9.62
C TYR A 63 -7.54 1.57 -9.13
N VAL A 64 -6.55 1.10 -8.36
CA VAL A 64 -6.56 -0.25 -7.78
C VAL A 64 -7.71 -0.44 -6.79
N LEU A 65 -8.01 0.54 -5.95
CA LEU A 65 -9.18 0.50 -5.05
C LEU A 65 -10.48 0.36 -5.83
N ALA A 66 -10.66 1.16 -6.88
CA ALA A 66 -11.84 1.08 -7.74
C ALA A 66 -11.93 -0.28 -8.47
N LEU A 67 -10.81 -0.84 -8.89
CA LEU A 67 -10.75 -2.14 -9.56
C LEU A 67 -11.10 -3.28 -8.59
N LEU A 68 -10.55 -3.27 -7.37
CA LEU A 68 -10.89 -4.24 -6.33
C LEU A 68 -12.38 -4.25 -6.01
N GLY A 69 -13.03 -3.07 -5.95
CA GLY A 69 -14.48 -2.98 -5.74
C GLY A 69 -15.33 -3.59 -6.86
N ARG A 70 -14.78 -3.74 -8.08
CA ARG A 70 -15.48 -4.31 -9.25
C ARG A 70 -15.18 -5.78 -9.48
N GLN A 71 -14.04 -6.27 -9.00
CA GLN A 71 -13.50 -7.60 -9.32
C GLN A 71 -13.84 -8.67 -8.28
N ALA A 72 -14.92 -8.47 -7.51
CA ALA A 72 -15.43 -9.48 -6.59
C ALA A 72 -15.94 -10.69 -7.40
N GLY A 73 -15.15 -11.78 -7.43
CA GLY A 73 -15.57 -13.07 -8.00
C GLY A 73 -14.85 -13.55 -9.26
N ASP A 74 -13.96 -12.76 -9.89
CA ASP A 74 -13.14 -13.26 -11.00
C ASP A 74 -11.95 -14.08 -10.47
N ASP A 75 -12.02 -15.40 -10.65
CA ASP A 75 -11.01 -16.38 -10.21
C ASP A 75 -9.94 -16.67 -11.27
N THR A 76 -9.92 -15.94 -12.38
CA THR A 76 -8.87 -16.06 -13.39
C THR A 76 -7.50 -15.81 -12.76
N LYS A 77 -6.65 -16.85 -12.80
CA LYS A 77 -5.33 -16.80 -12.16
C LYS A 77 -4.31 -16.18 -13.09
N ILE A 78 -3.59 -15.21 -12.55
CA ILE A 78 -2.55 -14.46 -13.25
C ILE A 78 -1.23 -14.70 -12.55
N ARG A 79 -0.15 -14.82 -13.32
CA ARG A 79 1.20 -14.95 -12.77
C ARG A 79 1.79 -13.56 -12.56
N SER A 80 2.18 -13.24 -11.32
CA SER A 80 2.92 -12.00 -11.04
C SER A 80 4.32 -12.03 -11.67
N PRO A 81 4.98 -10.87 -11.82
CA PRO A 81 6.42 -10.79 -12.12
C PRO A 81 7.28 -11.67 -11.20
N HIS A 82 6.91 -11.77 -9.92
CA HIS A 82 7.58 -12.60 -8.91
C HIS A 82 7.18 -14.09 -8.94
N GLY A 83 6.55 -14.55 -10.03
CA GLY A 83 6.22 -15.95 -10.26
C GLY A 83 5.02 -16.52 -9.51
N ARG A 84 4.35 -15.76 -8.62
CA ARG A 84 3.17 -16.23 -7.87
C ARG A 84 1.92 -16.32 -8.75
N LEU A 85 1.17 -17.41 -8.66
CA LEU A 85 -0.06 -17.65 -9.42
C LEU A 85 -1.29 -17.54 -8.51
N ARG A 86 -2.17 -16.58 -8.76
CA ARG A 86 -3.40 -16.33 -7.99
C ARG A 86 -4.34 -15.36 -8.75
N PRO A 87 -5.60 -15.22 -8.32
CA PRO A 87 -6.50 -14.20 -8.87
C PRO A 87 -5.92 -12.79 -8.80
N LEU A 88 -6.28 -11.95 -9.77
CA LEU A 88 -5.80 -10.56 -9.88
C LEU A 88 -5.98 -9.79 -8.57
N ARG A 89 -7.16 -9.90 -7.95
CA ARG A 89 -7.48 -9.26 -6.66
C ARG A 89 -6.46 -9.57 -5.57
N GLY A 90 -5.92 -10.79 -5.53
CA GLY A 90 -4.86 -11.15 -4.58
C GLY A 90 -3.55 -10.41 -4.83
N HIS A 91 -3.16 -10.20 -6.09
CA HIS A 91 -1.98 -9.41 -6.43
C HIS A 91 -2.16 -7.92 -6.15
N LEU A 92 -3.34 -7.38 -6.41
CA LEU A 92 -3.68 -5.99 -6.10
C LEU A 92 -3.65 -5.72 -4.59
N LEU A 93 -4.14 -6.65 -3.78
CA LEU A 93 -4.04 -6.58 -2.31
C LEU A 93 -2.58 -6.64 -1.83
N THR A 94 -1.75 -7.50 -2.43
CA THR A 94 -0.31 -7.51 -2.14
C THR A 94 0.32 -6.14 -2.41
N TRP A 95 -0.03 -5.53 -3.54
CA TRP A 95 0.51 -4.23 -3.93
C TRP A 95 0.02 -3.10 -3.00
N LEU A 96 -1.26 -3.07 -2.60
CA LEU A 96 -1.75 -2.10 -1.63
C LEU A 96 -1.06 -2.23 -0.27
N GLY A 97 -0.84 -3.46 0.22
CA GLY A 97 -0.07 -3.69 1.43
C GLY A 97 1.36 -3.19 1.32
N TYR A 98 2.00 -3.39 0.16
CA TYR A 98 3.34 -2.87 -0.10
C TYR A 98 3.38 -1.33 -0.10
N VAL A 99 2.46 -0.66 -0.82
CA VAL A 99 2.36 0.81 -0.82
C VAL A 99 2.15 1.35 0.60
N ALA A 100 1.29 0.71 1.39
CA ALA A 100 1.01 1.13 2.76
C ALA A 100 2.22 0.99 3.70
N ASP A 101 3.04 -0.04 3.52
CA ASP A 101 4.31 -0.23 4.25
C ASP A 101 5.36 0.80 3.83
N GLU A 102 5.44 1.11 2.54
CA GLU A 102 6.39 2.08 1.97
C GLU A 102 6.16 3.51 2.44
N VAL A 103 4.93 3.88 2.81
CA VAL A 103 4.63 5.14 3.50
C VAL A 103 4.55 5.02 5.02
N GLY A 104 4.96 3.90 5.60
CA GLY A 104 4.96 3.64 7.04
C GLY A 104 6.02 4.42 7.81
N ASP A 105 5.93 4.46 9.14
CA ASP A 105 6.84 5.27 9.96
C ASP A 105 8.29 4.77 9.94
N VAL A 106 8.49 3.46 9.75
CA VAL A 106 9.84 2.88 9.53
C VAL A 106 10.48 3.51 8.30
N ARG A 107 9.75 3.57 7.19
CA ARG A 107 10.23 4.10 5.91
C ARG A 107 10.42 5.61 5.93
N VAL A 108 9.56 6.33 6.64
CA VAL A 108 9.78 7.77 6.91
C VAL A 108 11.10 8.00 7.64
N ARG A 109 11.42 7.19 8.66
CA ARG A 109 12.71 7.31 9.37
C ARG A 109 13.89 7.02 8.47
N GLU A 110 13.84 5.93 7.69
CA GLU A 110 14.89 5.60 6.73
C GLU A 110 15.09 6.73 5.69
N PHE A 111 13.99 7.34 5.20
CA PHE A 111 14.08 8.48 4.31
C PHE A 111 14.75 9.69 4.99
N VAL A 112 14.37 10.01 6.23
CA VAL A 112 14.98 11.12 6.99
C VAL A 112 16.48 10.90 7.20
N GLU A 113 16.88 9.68 7.55
CA GLU A 113 18.28 9.30 7.73
C GLU A 113 19.10 9.47 6.44
N LEU A 114 18.50 9.17 5.29
CA LEU A 114 19.16 9.25 3.98
C LEU A 114 19.15 10.66 3.37
N ALA A 115 18.04 11.40 3.51
CA ALA A 115 17.80 12.66 2.82
C ALA A 115 18.00 13.90 3.70
N GLY A 116 18.01 13.74 5.03
CA GLY A 116 18.17 14.84 5.99
C GLY A 116 16.94 15.71 6.20
N PHE A 117 15.78 15.34 5.66
CA PHE A 117 14.49 16.01 5.86
C PHE A 117 13.34 15.00 5.84
N SER A 118 12.20 15.36 6.43
CA SER A 118 11.04 14.48 6.46
C SER A 118 10.20 14.59 5.17
N PRO A 119 9.83 13.45 4.54
CA PRO A 119 8.97 13.46 3.35
C PRO A 119 7.53 13.91 3.66
N LEU A 120 7.21 14.11 4.95
CA LEU A 120 5.92 14.58 5.45
C LEU A 120 5.91 16.07 5.80
N GLU A 121 7.04 16.79 5.65
CA GLU A 121 7.10 18.24 5.94
C GLU A 121 6.13 19.06 5.08
N SER A 122 5.89 18.62 3.84
CA SER A 122 4.91 19.23 2.96
C SER A 122 3.59 18.46 2.99
N PRO A 123 2.44 19.12 3.28
CA PRO A 123 1.13 18.48 3.19
C PRO A 123 0.73 18.13 1.75
N THR A 124 1.45 18.67 0.75
CA THR A 124 1.24 18.35 -0.67
C THR A 124 2.20 17.25 -1.17
N SER A 125 2.94 16.59 -0.27
CA SER A 125 3.83 15.49 -0.66
C SER A 125 3.03 14.25 -1.06
N ALA A 126 3.61 13.44 -1.95
CA ALA A 126 3.03 12.16 -2.36
C ALA A 126 2.84 11.22 -1.16
N TRP A 127 3.73 11.29 -0.18
CA TRP A 127 3.63 10.52 1.06
C TRP A 127 2.37 10.88 1.85
N HIS A 128 2.13 12.16 2.08
CA HIS A 128 0.95 12.62 2.79
C HIS A 128 -0.32 12.18 2.03
N ALA A 129 -0.36 12.41 0.72
CA ALA A 129 -1.50 12.06 -0.12
C ALA A 129 -1.79 10.54 -0.16
N VAL A 130 -0.77 9.68 -0.11
CA VAL A 130 -0.95 8.22 -0.02
C VAL A 130 -1.40 7.81 1.39
N ARG A 131 -0.87 8.44 2.45
CA ARG A 131 -1.30 8.16 3.83
C ARG A 131 -2.80 8.44 4.04
N GLU A 132 -3.33 9.52 3.43
CA GLU A 132 -4.77 9.83 3.47
C GLU A 132 -5.67 8.73 2.86
N LEU A 133 -5.11 7.84 2.04
CA LEU A 133 -5.85 6.74 1.42
C LEU A 133 -5.87 5.47 2.28
N ARG A 134 -5.13 5.41 3.40
CA ARG A 134 -5.04 4.22 4.26
C ARG A 134 -6.40 3.69 4.75
N PRO A 135 -7.37 4.52 5.16
CA PRO A 135 -8.71 4.01 5.53
C PRO A 135 -9.38 3.27 4.37
N GLN A 136 -9.29 3.81 3.15
CA GLN A 136 -9.87 3.18 1.95
C GLN A 136 -9.13 1.89 1.58
N MET A 137 -7.81 1.86 1.73
CA MET A 137 -7.03 0.62 1.59
C MET A 137 -7.43 -0.44 2.61
N TYR A 138 -7.72 -0.02 3.85
CA TYR A 138 -8.17 -0.92 4.91
C TYR A 138 -9.54 -1.49 4.58
N ASP A 139 -10.51 -0.65 4.21
CA ASP A 139 -11.85 -1.09 3.82
C ASP A 139 -11.80 -2.07 2.65
N ALA A 140 -10.95 -1.78 1.65
CA ALA A 140 -10.73 -2.68 0.53
C ALA A 140 -10.14 -4.02 0.99
N ALA A 141 -9.13 -4.04 1.87
CA ALA A 141 -8.56 -5.29 2.39
C ALA A 141 -9.57 -6.06 3.26
N ALA A 142 -10.33 -5.37 4.10
CA ALA A 142 -11.34 -5.95 4.98
C ALA A 142 -12.42 -6.71 4.19
N ALA A 143 -12.83 -6.19 3.03
CA ALA A 143 -13.80 -6.82 2.15
C ALA A 143 -13.38 -8.21 1.62
N PHE A 144 -12.08 -8.54 1.67
CA PHE A 144 -11.54 -9.81 1.16
C PHE A 144 -11.00 -10.74 2.26
N LEU A 145 -11.25 -10.45 3.54
CA LEU A 145 -10.80 -11.31 4.65
C LEU A 145 -11.40 -12.72 4.59
N ASP A 146 -12.63 -12.84 4.10
CA ASP A 146 -13.38 -14.10 3.97
C ASP A 146 -13.47 -14.59 2.51
N ASP A 147 -12.62 -14.08 1.61
CA ASP A 147 -12.63 -14.48 0.18
C ASP A 147 -12.56 -16.01 0.00
N PRO A 148 -13.30 -16.63 -0.92
CA PRO A 148 -13.25 -18.09 -1.10
C PRO A 148 -11.86 -18.60 -1.50
N HIS A 149 -11.07 -17.80 -2.23
CA HIS A 149 -9.74 -18.19 -2.67
C HIS A 149 -8.70 -17.98 -1.56
N PRO A 150 -8.01 -19.04 -1.09
CA PRO A 150 -7.08 -18.94 0.05
C PRO A 150 -5.91 -17.97 -0.20
N GLY A 151 -5.41 -17.92 -1.44
CA GLY A 151 -4.36 -17.00 -1.81
C GLY A 151 -4.80 -15.53 -1.91
N VAL A 152 -6.10 -15.24 -1.90
CA VAL A 152 -6.63 -13.86 -1.85
C VAL A 152 -6.82 -13.46 -0.39
N ARG A 153 -7.46 -14.31 0.42
CA ARG A 153 -7.57 -14.10 1.89
C ARG A 153 -6.21 -13.82 2.50
N LEU A 154 -5.20 -14.61 2.12
CA LEU A 154 -3.84 -14.45 2.64
C LEU A 154 -3.29 -13.03 2.43
N GLU A 155 -3.52 -12.46 1.24
CA GLU A 155 -3.02 -11.13 0.88
C GLU A 155 -3.89 -10.02 1.47
N ALA A 156 -5.20 -10.26 1.61
CA ALA A 156 -6.11 -9.38 2.34
C ALA A 156 -5.68 -9.24 3.80
N ILE A 157 -5.42 -10.36 4.48
CA ILE A 157 -4.93 -10.39 5.87
C ILE A 157 -3.58 -9.66 5.96
N ALA A 158 -2.63 -9.96 5.08
CA ALA A 158 -1.32 -9.32 5.10
C ALA A 158 -1.41 -7.78 4.92
N ALA A 159 -2.25 -7.31 3.99
CA ALA A 159 -2.47 -5.87 3.79
C ALA A 159 -3.16 -5.22 5.00
N ALA A 160 -4.20 -5.85 5.55
CA ALA A 160 -4.91 -5.36 6.73
C ALA A 160 -3.97 -5.25 7.94
N VAL A 161 -3.10 -6.25 8.14
CA VAL A 161 -2.06 -6.24 9.18
C VAL A 161 -1.15 -5.02 9.06
N VAL A 162 -0.63 -4.75 7.85
CA VAL A 162 0.23 -3.58 7.59
C VAL A 162 -0.48 -2.29 8.00
N LEU A 163 -1.75 -2.17 7.62
CA LEU A 163 -2.56 -0.96 7.81
C LEU A 163 -2.94 -0.71 9.27
N VAL A 164 -3.25 -1.74 10.07
CA VAL A 164 -3.62 -1.52 11.49
C VAL A 164 -2.44 -1.22 12.42
N ARG A 165 -1.19 -1.24 11.91
CA ARG A 165 -0.01 -0.85 12.70
C ARG A 165 -0.04 0.64 13.04
N VAL A 166 -0.64 1.47 12.20
CA VAL A 166 -0.70 2.92 12.43
C VAL A 166 -1.79 3.30 13.43
N PRO A 167 -1.60 4.35 14.25
CA PRO A 167 -2.54 4.71 15.31
C PRO A 167 -3.96 4.98 14.80
N GLU A 168 -4.10 5.64 13.65
CA GLU A 168 -5.40 6.00 13.06
C GLU A 168 -6.28 4.78 12.71
N LEU A 169 -5.68 3.62 12.46
CA LEU A 169 -6.38 2.36 12.13
C LEU A 169 -6.27 1.30 13.23
N ALA A 170 -5.67 1.62 14.37
CA ALA A 170 -5.50 0.67 15.47
C ALA A 170 -6.83 0.17 16.05
N VAL A 171 -7.91 0.96 15.92
CA VAL A 171 -9.28 0.59 16.31
C VAL A 171 -9.77 -0.69 15.62
N HIS A 172 -9.20 -1.02 14.47
CA HIS A 172 -9.57 -2.19 13.68
C HIS A 172 -8.80 -3.47 14.05
N ARG A 173 -7.78 -3.40 14.92
CA ARG A 173 -7.01 -4.58 15.35
C ARG A 173 -7.88 -5.72 15.90
N PRO A 174 -8.88 -5.48 16.77
CA PRO A 174 -9.72 -6.55 17.29
C PRO A 174 -10.48 -7.30 16.19
N HIS A 175 -10.87 -6.62 15.11
CA HIS A 175 -11.62 -7.21 14.00
C HIS A 175 -10.80 -8.28 13.25
N ILE A 176 -9.49 -8.07 13.11
CA ILE A 176 -8.63 -8.94 12.31
C ILE A 176 -7.70 -9.84 13.14
N ALA A 177 -7.72 -9.72 14.47
CA ALA A 177 -6.76 -10.38 15.37
C ALA A 177 -6.76 -11.91 15.24
N ALA A 178 -7.95 -12.55 15.22
CA ALA A 178 -8.07 -14.00 15.12
C ALA A 178 -7.49 -14.51 13.79
N THR A 179 -7.85 -13.86 12.68
CA THR A 179 -7.39 -14.23 11.33
C THR A 179 -5.90 -13.96 11.16
N ALA A 180 -5.38 -12.86 11.73
CA ALA A 180 -3.95 -12.54 11.68
C ALA A 180 -3.08 -13.49 12.52
N ARG A 181 -3.60 -13.99 13.65
CA ARG A 181 -2.94 -15.02 14.47
C ARG A 181 -2.77 -16.33 13.68
N ALA A 182 -3.85 -16.81 13.06
CA ALA A 182 -3.80 -17.99 12.21
C ALA A 182 -2.84 -17.80 11.01
N PHE A 183 -2.80 -16.59 10.44
CA PHE A 183 -1.84 -16.23 9.40
C PHE A 183 -0.39 -16.30 9.90
N LEU A 184 -0.08 -15.74 11.07
CA LEU A 184 1.25 -15.75 11.68
C LEU A 184 1.79 -17.17 11.88
N ASP A 185 0.95 -18.05 12.41
CA ASP A 185 1.31 -19.45 12.70
C ASP A 185 1.66 -20.22 11.42
N ALA A 186 0.98 -19.91 10.31
CA ALA A 186 1.19 -20.54 9.01
C ALA A 186 2.25 -19.82 8.14
N CYS A 187 2.58 -18.56 8.43
CA CYS A 187 3.49 -17.77 7.62
C CYS A 187 4.92 -18.30 7.76
N THR A 188 5.69 -18.30 6.67
CA THR A 188 7.14 -18.60 6.69
C THR A 188 8.00 -17.41 6.24
N ASP A 189 7.36 -16.37 5.71
CA ASP A 189 8.01 -15.15 5.25
C ASP A 189 8.38 -14.26 6.45
N PRO A 190 9.68 -13.98 6.69
CA PRO A 190 10.12 -13.24 7.86
C PRO A 190 9.63 -11.79 7.88
N VAL A 191 9.45 -11.15 6.72
CA VAL A 191 8.96 -9.76 6.63
C VAL A 191 7.49 -9.72 7.05
N ARG A 192 6.68 -10.63 6.51
CA ARG A 192 5.25 -10.71 6.85
C ARG A 192 5.02 -11.11 8.31
N LYS A 193 5.87 -11.97 8.88
CA LYS A 193 5.86 -12.27 10.32
C LYS A 193 6.11 -11.02 11.15
N ARG A 194 7.14 -10.24 10.80
CA ARG A 194 7.46 -8.98 11.48
C ARG A 194 6.28 -8.02 11.45
N TRP A 195 5.63 -7.82 10.31
CA TRP A 195 4.46 -6.93 10.19
C TRP A 195 3.33 -7.32 11.15
N ALA A 196 3.02 -8.60 11.25
CA ALA A 196 1.93 -9.06 12.12
C ALA A 196 2.32 -9.02 13.61
N VAL A 197 3.58 -9.25 13.96
CA VAL A 197 4.10 -9.01 15.31
C VAL A 197 3.92 -7.52 15.68
N GLU A 198 4.38 -6.59 14.84
CA GLU A 198 4.25 -5.15 15.08
C GLU A 198 2.78 -4.70 15.22
N ALA A 199 1.85 -5.34 14.51
CA ALA A 199 0.43 -5.01 14.54
C ALA A 199 -0.29 -5.41 15.85
N PHE A 200 0.10 -6.53 16.47
CA PHE A 200 -0.64 -7.11 17.62
C PHE A 200 0.18 -7.28 18.89
N HIS A 201 1.44 -6.87 18.92
CA HIS A 201 2.10 -6.67 20.20
C HIS A 201 1.41 -5.52 20.95
N GLU A 202 0.90 -5.82 22.15
CA GLU A 202 0.58 -4.79 23.13
C GLU A 202 1.85 -3.95 23.32
N MET A 203 1.75 -2.63 23.12
CA MET A 203 2.82 -1.71 23.50
C MET A 203 2.98 -1.79 25.03
N GLY A 204 3.73 -2.77 25.52
CA GLY A 204 4.21 -2.79 26.88
C GLY A 204 5.15 -1.60 27.05
N SER A 205 4.62 -0.46 27.50
CA SER A 205 5.30 0.66 28.18
C SER A 205 6.70 1.10 27.67
N ALA A 206 7.02 0.91 26.38
CA ALA A 206 8.27 1.39 25.78
C ALA A 206 8.16 1.76 24.30
N TYR A 207 6.94 1.83 23.75
CA TYR A 207 6.73 2.59 22.52
C TYR A 207 6.66 4.06 22.92
N VAL A 208 7.79 4.75 22.80
CA VAL A 208 7.82 6.21 22.84
C VAL A 208 7.15 6.69 21.55
N ALA A 209 5.82 6.82 21.60
CA ALA A 209 5.21 7.95 20.93
C ALA A 209 5.86 9.21 21.55
N ASP A 210 6.23 10.16 20.70
CA ASP A 210 6.90 11.42 21.04
C ASP A 210 8.41 11.36 21.36
N GLN A 211 9.21 11.32 20.31
CA GLN A 211 9.97 12.54 20.06
C GLN A 211 9.57 13.11 18.70
N PRO A 212 9.21 14.42 18.61
CA PRO A 212 9.06 15.06 17.31
C PRO A 212 10.37 14.89 16.55
N VAL A 213 10.27 14.42 15.31
CA VAL A 213 11.40 14.38 14.38
C VAL A 213 11.97 15.80 14.31
N PRO A 214 13.26 16.02 14.63
CA PRO A 214 13.87 17.32 14.47
C PRO A 214 13.75 17.76 13.02
N THR A 215 13.05 18.87 12.77
CA THR A 215 12.87 19.46 11.43
C THR A 215 14.11 20.17 10.91
N GLN A 216 15.22 20.16 11.68
CA GLN A 216 16.50 20.73 11.28
C GLN A 216 17.64 19.88 11.84
N PRO A 217 18.74 19.69 11.07
CA PRO A 217 19.96 19.12 11.60
C PRO A 217 20.47 20.01 12.74
N ALA A 218 20.95 19.40 13.82
CA ALA A 218 21.65 20.11 14.88
C ALA A 218 22.81 20.89 14.23
N SER A 219 22.70 22.21 14.21
CA SER A 219 23.82 23.07 13.85
C SER A 219 24.86 22.91 14.94
N ASP A 220 25.87 22.10 14.67
CA ASP A 220 27.14 22.15 15.38
C ASP A 220 27.70 23.57 15.21
N ARG A 221 27.45 24.41 16.21
CA ARG A 221 28.18 25.65 16.40
C ARG A 221 29.61 25.27 16.76
N ILE A 222 30.46 25.23 15.75
CA ILE A 222 31.89 25.39 15.93
C ILE A 222 32.11 26.85 16.37
N HIS A 223 32.44 27.04 17.64
CA HIS A 223 33.06 28.26 18.17
C HIS A 223 34.54 28.01 18.38
#